data_AF-A0A1V1NTH4-F1
#
_entry.id   AF-A0A1V1NTH4-F1
#
_cell.length_a   1.000
_cell.length_b   1.000
_cell.length_c   1.000
_cell.angle_alpha   90.00
_cell.angle_beta   90.00
_cell.angle_gamma   90.00
#
_symmetry.space_group_name_H-M   'P 1'
#
loop_
_entity.id
_entity.type
_entity.pdbx_description
1 polymer ?
#
loop_
_entity_poly.entity_id
_entity_poly.type
_entity_poly.pdbx_seq_one_letter_code
_entity_poly.pdbx_strand_id
1 'polypeptide(L)'
;MCITGVKAIASIQCIYKSANECHYEFILPEYSLDNHHQWIPHWAMTSAPGKPQLPQTGFLAQVPENTDISTSVITIKQSNLFKQDISPAPCLLNNDFYYQKDRSVYGADQFYPSRIFLISEPSKWRGTNIVRILIHPFQWNPVTKQLKIIHKMTFAISWPPQKNSHSCKDSKQPVDPIKSRIIMNYSPAGASPDRNKTRQQSQTVFQKLNLYIAKNGMYRLSYEALMAYQFPIKNQPHQYLQLWHRKNKSPWIFTLRQHIFNLVIIFYFMGFPLSMLSVFGIVALSGVVVNDSLVMI
;
A
#
# COMPACT_ATOMS: atom_id res chain seq x y z
N MET A 1 9.55 -19.36 -30.96
CA MET A 1 8.22 -19.12 -30.36
C MET A 1 8.45 -18.42 -29.03
N CYS A 2 8.39 -17.09 -29.01
CA CYS A 2 8.68 -16.30 -27.81
C CYS A 2 7.50 -16.41 -26.86
N ILE A 3 7.68 -17.11 -25.74
CA ILE A 3 6.70 -17.17 -24.68
C ILE A 3 6.60 -15.76 -24.10
N THR A 4 5.43 -15.17 -24.25
CA THR A 4 5.06 -13.87 -23.68
C THR A 4 5.34 -13.90 -22.19
N GLY A 5 6.28 -13.07 -21.75
CA GLY A 5 6.64 -12.93 -20.33
C GLY A 5 5.46 -12.39 -19.55
N VAL A 6 4.69 -13.28 -18.93
CA VAL A 6 3.82 -12.92 -17.81
C VAL A 6 4.75 -12.30 -16.76
N LYS A 7 4.61 -11.01 -16.55
CA LYS A 7 5.37 -10.25 -15.54
C LYS A 7 5.10 -10.91 -14.19
N ALA A 8 6.04 -11.73 -13.71
CA ALA A 8 5.93 -12.36 -12.40
C ALA A 8 5.75 -11.26 -11.36
N ILE A 9 4.56 -11.16 -10.78
CA ILE A 9 4.27 -10.22 -9.72
C ILE A 9 5.09 -10.69 -8.51
N ALA A 10 6.00 -9.84 -8.02
CA ALA A 10 6.69 -10.10 -6.77
C ALA A 10 5.64 -10.35 -5.69
N SER A 11 5.70 -11.52 -5.04
CA SER A 11 4.70 -11.97 -4.07
C SER A 11 4.60 -11.04 -2.85
N ILE A 12 5.61 -10.20 -2.61
CA ILE A 12 5.66 -9.25 -1.51
C ILE A 12 6.18 -7.91 -2.03
N GLN A 13 5.54 -6.82 -1.65
CA GLN A 13 5.93 -5.45 -2.01
C GLN A 13 5.81 -4.52 -0.80
N CYS A 14 6.73 -3.57 -0.66
CA CYS A 14 6.62 -2.49 0.32
C CYS A 14 5.71 -1.38 -0.23
N ILE A 15 4.58 -1.10 0.43
CA ILE A 15 3.60 -0.10 -0.01
C ILE A 15 3.91 1.27 0.62
N TYR A 16 4.27 1.27 1.90
CA TYR A 16 4.45 2.48 2.68
C TYR A 16 5.60 2.30 3.66
N LYS A 17 6.37 3.39 3.84
CA LYS A 17 7.49 3.44 4.76
C LYS A 17 7.44 4.75 5.55
N SER A 18 7.57 4.61 6.85
CA SER A 18 7.76 5.67 7.83
C SER A 18 9.07 5.44 8.59
N ALA A 19 9.40 6.34 9.53
CA ALA A 19 10.55 6.20 10.41
C ALA A 19 10.43 4.99 11.35
N ASN A 20 9.20 4.66 11.77
CA ASN A 20 8.92 3.65 12.80
C ASN A 20 8.08 2.46 12.31
N GLU A 21 7.64 2.50 11.06
CA GLU A 21 6.68 1.54 10.53
C GLU A 21 6.90 1.32 9.03
N CYS A 22 6.76 0.08 8.57
CA CYS A 22 6.78 -0.30 7.16
C CYS A 22 5.59 -1.21 6.86
N HIS A 23 4.83 -0.89 5.81
CA HIS A 23 3.67 -1.66 5.38
C HIS A 23 4.02 -2.45 4.13
N TYR A 24 3.61 -3.71 4.14
CA TYR A 24 3.86 -4.65 3.07
C TYR A 24 2.54 -5.23 2.56
N GLU A 25 2.47 -5.41 1.24
CA GLU A 25 1.45 -6.21 0.58
C GLU A 25 2.04 -7.58 0.28
N PHE A 26 1.30 -8.63 0.62
CA PHE A 26 1.54 -9.98 0.18
C PHE A 26 0.40 -10.41 -0.75
N ILE A 27 0.77 -10.97 -1.91
CA ILE A 27 -0.13 -11.56 -2.89
C ILE A 27 0.40 -12.96 -3.19
N LEU A 28 -0.46 -13.96 -2.98
CA LEU A 28 -0.14 -15.34 -3.29
C LEU A 28 -0.02 -15.51 -4.82
N PRO A 29 1.13 -16.00 -5.33
CA PRO A 29 1.27 -16.31 -6.74
C PRO A 29 0.45 -17.55 -7.12
N GLU A 30 0.42 -17.88 -8.40
CA GLU A 30 -0.14 -19.16 -8.85
C GLU A 30 0.54 -20.34 -8.13
N TYR A 31 -0.27 -21.31 -7.72
CA TYR A 31 0.17 -22.45 -6.94
C TYR A 31 -0.53 -23.73 -7.42
N SER A 32 0.13 -24.87 -7.26
CA SER A 32 -0.49 -26.19 -7.45
C SER A 32 -0.58 -26.94 -6.11
N LEU A 33 -1.73 -27.55 -5.86
CA LEU A 33 -1.99 -28.41 -4.70
C LEU A 33 -2.43 -29.79 -5.17
N ASP A 34 -1.50 -30.58 -5.70
CA ASP A 34 -1.78 -31.97 -6.05
C ASP A 34 -1.83 -32.84 -4.78
N ASN A 35 -2.50 -33.99 -4.84
CA ASN A 35 -2.69 -34.88 -3.70
C ASN A 35 -1.40 -35.21 -2.93
N HIS A 36 -0.26 -35.22 -3.62
CA HIS A 36 1.05 -35.54 -3.03
C HIS A 36 2.04 -34.36 -3.00
N HIS A 37 1.79 -33.26 -3.71
CA HIS A 37 2.75 -32.17 -3.85
C HIS A 37 2.08 -30.81 -3.70
N GLN A 38 2.56 -30.01 -2.75
CA GLN A 38 2.31 -28.57 -2.70
C GLN A 38 3.50 -27.88 -3.35
N TRP A 39 3.27 -27.26 -4.50
CA TRP A 39 4.35 -26.64 -5.26
C TRP A 39 4.03 -25.19 -5.60
N ILE A 40 4.95 -24.31 -5.19
CA ILE A 40 5.05 -22.95 -5.68
C ILE A 40 6.47 -22.77 -6.19
N PRO A 41 6.66 -22.41 -7.47
CA PRO A 41 7.99 -22.20 -8.02
C PRO A 41 8.82 -21.22 -7.17
N HIS A 42 10.07 -21.58 -6.88
CA HIS A 42 11.05 -20.77 -6.14
C HIS A 42 10.73 -20.49 -4.67
N TRP A 43 9.71 -21.14 -4.09
CA TRP A 43 9.41 -21.01 -2.67
C TRP A 43 10.12 -22.06 -1.84
N ALA A 44 10.52 -21.66 -0.64
CA ALA A 44 11.06 -22.57 0.34
C ALA A 44 9.92 -23.42 0.94
N MET A 45 10.26 -24.60 1.46
CA MET A 45 9.35 -25.41 2.24
C MET A 45 9.69 -25.28 3.72
N THR A 46 8.71 -25.50 4.59
CA THR A 46 8.98 -25.71 6.02
C THR A 46 9.81 -26.98 6.20
N SER A 47 10.83 -26.88 7.05
CA SER A 47 11.90 -27.89 7.13
C SER A 47 12.03 -28.54 8.51
N ALA A 48 11.13 -28.23 9.44
CA ALA A 48 11.14 -28.82 10.78
C ALA A 48 10.84 -30.33 10.69
N PRO A 49 11.81 -31.22 10.98
CA PRO A 49 11.67 -32.65 10.71
C PRO A 49 10.40 -33.24 11.35
N GLY A 50 9.69 -34.05 10.58
CA GLY A 50 8.47 -34.73 11.01
C GLY A 50 7.21 -33.86 11.12
N LYS A 51 7.32 -32.54 10.96
CA LYS A 51 6.16 -31.63 10.90
C LYS A 51 5.66 -31.48 9.45
N PRO A 52 4.39 -31.09 9.22
CA PRO A 52 3.85 -30.94 7.86
C PRO A 52 4.71 -30.02 6.99
N GLN A 53 5.10 -30.50 5.81
CA GLN A 53 5.87 -29.74 4.84
C GLN A 53 4.94 -28.85 4.01
N LEU A 54 5.04 -27.55 4.24
CA LEU A 54 4.22 -26.51 3.62
C LEU A 54 5.07 -25.43 2.96
N PRO A 55 4.63 -24.85 1.82
CA PRO A 55 5.31 -23.73 1.18
C PRO A 55 5.34 -22.48 2.06
N GLN A 56 6.48 -21.82 2.07
CA GLN A 56 6.72 -20.56 2.77
C GLN A 56 7.57 -19.62 1.93
N THR A 57 7.44 -18.33 2.19
CA THR A 57 8.25 -17.29 1.55
C THR A 57 8.81 -16.37 2.61
N GLY A 58 9.83 -15.61 2.27
CA GLY A 58 10.37 -14.63 3.18
C GLY A 58 11.24 -13.60 2.49
N PHE A 59 11.51 -12.53 3.22
CA PHE A 59 12.28 -11.40 2.73
C PHE A 59 13.11 -10.79 3.84
N LEU A 60 14.08 -9.97 3.45
CA LEU A 60 14.90 -9.19 4.37
C LEU A 60 14.36 -7.76 4.45
N ALA A 61 14.16 -7.29 5.67
CA ALA A 61 13.81 -5.90 5.94
C ALA A 61 14.93 -5.24 6.76
N GLN A 62 15.31 -4.03 6.38
CA GLN A 62 16.15 -3.16 7.18
C GLN A 62 15.33 -2.63 8.36
N VAL A 63 15.94 -2.69 9.54
CA VAL A 63 15.38 -2.22 10.81
C VAL A 63 16.42 -1.37 11.54
N PRO A 64 16.02 -0.53 12.50
CA PRO A 64 16.98 0.20 13.32
C PRO A 64 17.78 -0.73 14.25
N GLU A 65 18.84 -0.18 14.85
CA GLU A 65 19.65 -0.91 15.83
C GLU A 65 18.89 -1.17 17.13
N ASN A 66 19.04 -2.37 17.68
CA ASN A 66 18.57 -2.78 19.00
C ASN A 66 17.08 -2.47 19.27
N THR A 67 16.21 -2.76 18.30
CA THR A 67 14.76 -2.55 18.45
C THR A 67 14.00 -3.86 18.50
N ASP A 68 13.05 -3.94 19.42
CA ASP A 68 12.02 -4.98 19.42
C ASP A 68 11.06 -4.74 18.25
N ILE A 69 10.83 -5.78 17.45
CA ILE A 69 10.03 -5.70 16.23
C ILE A 69 8.66 -6.31 16.48
N SER A 70 7.61 -5.57 16.16
CA SER A 70 6.24 -6.07 16.18
C SER A 70 5.64 -6.15 14.78
N THR A 71 4.89 -7.22 14.51
CA THR A 71 4.09 -7.39 13.28
C THR A 71 2.61 -7.29 13.59
N SER A 72 1.87 -6.54 12.78
CA SER A 72 0.41 -6.48 12.82
C SER A 72 -0.19 -6.77 11.45
N VAL A 73 -1.27 -7.54 11.42
CA VAL A 73 -2.04 -7.79 10.19
C VAL A 73 -3.12 -6.72 10.09
N ILE A 74 -3.13 -5.96 9.00
CA ILE A 74 -4.10 -4.89 8.74
C ILE A 74 -5.32 -5.45 7.99
N THR A 75 -5.08 -6.27 6.98
CA THR A 75 -6.14 -6.88 6.18
C THR A 75 -5.69 -8.24 5.69
N ILE A 76 -6.61 -9.21 5.68
CA ILE A 76 -6.33 -10.58 5.25
C ILE A 76 -7.50 -11.13 4.44
N LYS A 77 -7.21 -11.71 3.28
CA LYS A 77 -8.14 -12.48 2.45
C LYS A 77 -7.66 -13.93 2.43
N GLN A 78 -8.50 -14.82 2.96
CA GLN A 78 -8.16 -16.23 3.15
C GLN A 78 -9.31 -17.14 2.71
N SER A 79 -8.98 -18.39 2.39
CA SER A 79 -9.94 -19.47 2.13
C SER A 79 -9.53 -20.74 2.86
N ASN A 80 -10.48 -21.64 3.06
CA ASN A 80 -10.22 -22.98 3.58
C ASN A 80 -10.49 -24.00 2.48
N LEU A 81 -9.58 -24.96 2.33
CA LEU A 81 -9.73 -26.12 1.45
C LEU A 81 -9.58 -27.40 2.26
N PHE A 82 -10.23 -28.47 1.82
CA PHE A 82 -10.01 -29.79 2.39
C PHE A 82 -8.74 -30.41 1.80
N LYS A 83 -7.82 -30.86 2.65
CA LYS A 83 -6.59 -31.56 2.27
C LYS A 83 -6.38 -32.76 3.19
N GLN A 84 -6.58 -33.96 2.63
CA GLN A 84 -6.57 -35.22 3.37
C GLN A 84 -5.26 -35.48 4.11
N ASP A 85 -4.13 -35.18 3.49
CA ASP A 85 -2.82 -35.40 4.09
C ASP A 85 -1.76 -34.47 3.51
N ILE A 86 -0.73 -34.21 4.30
CA ILE A 86 0.46 -33.44 3.92
C ILE A 86 1.68 -34.23 4.39
N SER A 87 2.65 -34.42 3.50
CA SER A 87 3.89 -35.13 3.81
C SER A 87 4.68 -34.40 4.90
N PRO A 88 5.34 -35.12 5.82
CA PRO A 88 6.20 -34.48 6.80
C PRO A 88 7.47 -33.96 6.12
N ALA A 89 8.08 -32.92 6.69
CA ALA A 89 9.40 -32.49 6.27
C ALA A 89 10.43 -33.59 6.60
N PRO A 90 11.36 -33.88 5.68
CA PRO A 90 12.29 -34.99 5.87
C PRO A 90 13.31 -34.70 6.97
N CYS A 91 13.71 -35.76 7.67
CA CYS A 91 14.90 -35.76 8.51
C CYS A 91 16.08 -36.34 7.69
N LEU A 92 17.23 -35.67 7.70
CA LEU A 92 18.45 -36.17 7.09
C LEU A 92 19.21 -37.00 8.14
N LEU A 93 19.38 -38.30 7.87
CA LEU A 93 20.15 -39.21 8.72
C LEU A 93 21.00 -40.10 7.81
N ASN A 94 22.32 -40.14 8.05
CA ASN A 94 23.28 -40.96 7.29
C ASN A 94 23.20 -40.77 5.76
N ASN A 95 23.02 -39.53 5.29
CA ASN A 95 22.80 -39.16 3.88
C ASN A 95 21.48 -39.64 3.25
N ASP A 96 20.58 -40.25 4.02
CA ASP A 96 19.24 -40.64 3.56
C ASP A 96 18.15 -39.73 4.14
N PHE A 97 17.08 -39.53 3.36
CA PHE A 97 15.92 -38.74 3.77
C PHE A 97 14.81 -39.63 4.34
N TYR A 98 14.46 -39.39 5.60
CA TYR A 98 13.38 -40.11 6.30
C TYR A 98 12.16 -39.21 6.50
N TYR A 99 10.99 -39.70 6.08
CA TYR A 99 9.71 -38.99 6.15
C TYR A 99 8.83 -39.53 7.27
N GLN A 100 9.23 -39.31 8.52
CA GLN A 100 8.49 -39.79 9.70
C GLN A 100 7.59 -38.71 10.28
N LYS A 101 6.27 -38.95 10.31
CA LYS A 101 5.31 -38.01 10.91
C LYS A 101 5.49 -37.92 12.42
N ASP A 102 5.64 -36.70 12.93
CA ASP A 102 5.60 -36.41 14.36
C ASP A 102 4.17 -36.58 14.86
N ARG A 103 3.93 -37.61 15.68
CA ARG A 103 2.60 -37.93 16.22
C ARG A 103 2.03 -36.80 17.09
N SER A 104 2.88 -36.01 17.74
CA SER A 104 2.44 -34.88 18.58
C SER A 104 1.84 -33.76 17.72
N VAL A 105 2.34 -33.56 16.51
CA VAL A 105 1.82 -32.55 15.58
C VAL A 105 0.65 -33.12 14.77
N TYR A 106 0.79 -34.31 14.19
CA TYR A 106 -0.24 -34.93 13.35
C TYR A 106 -1.47 -35.44 14.13
N GLY A 107 -1.35 -35.63 15.45
CA GLY A 107 -2.46 -35.99 16.32
C GLY A 107 -3.16 -34.79 16.96
N ALA A 108 -2.65 -33.57 16.80
CA ALA A 108 -3.18 -32.39 17.47
C ALA A 108 -4.15 -31.61 16.58
N ASP A 109 -5.30 -31.23 17.11
CA ASP A 109 -6.30 -30.40 16.43
C ASP A 109 -5.91 -28.92 16.43
N GLN A 110 -4.80 -28.61 15.74
CA GLN A 110 -4.24 -27.27 15.66
C GLN A 110 -3.68 -26.99 14.27
N PHE A 111 -3.73 -25.73 13.85
CA PHE A 111 -3.11 -25.29 12.60
C PHE A 111 -1.58 -25.24 12.72
N TYR A 112 -0.89 -25.83 11.76
CA TYR A 112 0.55 -25.77 11.60
C TYR A 112 0.93 -25.13 10.25
N PRO A 113 1.91 -24.21 10.20
CA PRO A 113 2.47 -23.49 11.34
C PRO A 113 1.41 -22.66 12.07
N SER A 114 1.54 -22.49 13.38
CA SER A 114 0.54 -21.75 14.19
C SER A 114 0.57 -20.24 13.94
N ARG A 115 1.75 -19.70 13.60
CA ARG A 115 1.97 -18.28 13.34
C ARG A 115 2.11 -18.00 11.85
N ILE A 116 1.48 -16.92 11.39
CA ILE A 116 1.62 -16.42 10.01
C ILE A 116 3.04 -15.90 9.76
N PHE A 117 3.63 -15.22 10.76
CA PHE A 117 4.98 -14.69 10.67
C PHE A 117 5.93 -15.43 11.60
N LEU A 118 7.13 -15.69 11.10
CA LEU A 118 8.29 -16.05 11.90
C LEU A 118 9.39 -15.02 11.63
N ILE A 119 9.75 -14.27 12.66
CA ILE A 119 10.70 -13.16 12.59
C ILE A 119 12.01 -13.65 13.22
N SER A 120 13.13 -13.47 12.53
CA SER A 120 14.45 -13.76 13.10
C SER A 120 14.85 -12.71 14.14
N GLU A 121 15.86 -13.00 14.93
CA GLU A 121 16.56 -11.95 15.67
C GLU A 121 17.18 -10.93 14.68
N PRO A 122 17.24 -9.64 15.06
CA PRO A 122 17.96 -8.63 14.28
C PRO A 122 19.44 -9.02 14.11
N SER A 123 19.96 -8.89 12.90
CA SER A 123 21.36 -9.18 12.58
C SER A 123 21.95 -8.10 11.67
N LYS A 124 23.28 -8.00 11.63
CA LYS A 124 23.97 -6.99 10.81
C LYS A 124 24.53 -7.64 9.55
N TRP A 125 24.14 -7.11 8.38
CA TRP A 125 24.64 -7.55 7.09
C TRP A 125 25.15 -6.37 6.29
N ARG A 126 26.43 -6.42 5.89
CA ARG A 126 27.13 -5.33 5.18
C ARG A 126 26.98 -3.96 5.86
N GLY A 127 26.99 -3.93 7.20
CA GLY A 127 26.83 -2.68 7.96
C GLY A 127 25.39 -2.18 8.10
N THR A 128 24.40 -2.90 7.56
CA THR A 128 22.96 -2.59 7.69
C THR A 128 22.31 -3.60 8.62
N ASN A 129 21.52 -3.12 9.57
CA ASN A 129 20.75 -4.00 10.47
C ASN A 129 19.52 -4.48 9.73
N ILE A 130 19.34 -5.79 9.71
CA ILE A 130 18.31 -6.49 8.96
C ILE A 130 17.61 -7.51 9.86
N VAL A 131 16.38 -7.80 9.49
CA VAL A 131 15.60 -8.90 10.03
C VAL A 131 15.09 -9.75 8.88
N ARG A 132 15.04 -11.07 9.09
CA ARG A 132 14.38 -11.99 8.16
C ARG A 132 12.95 -12.21 8.62
N ILE A 133 12.00 -11.90 7.75
CA ILE A 133 10.58 -12.21 7.97
C ILE A 133 10.21 -13.38 7.07
N LEU A 134 9.81 -14.48 7.68
CA LEU A 134 9.18 -15.62 7.01
C LEU A 134 7.66 -15.49 7.14
N ILE A 135 6.97 -15.74 6.04
CA ILE A 135 5.51 -15.74 5.93
C ILE A 135 5.07 -17.18 5.63
N HIS A 136 4.11 -17.66 6.40
CA HIS A 136 3.43 -18.95 6.24
C HIS A 136 2.01 -18.72 5.72
N PRO A 137 1.80 -18.60 4.41
CA PRO A 137 0.47 -18.39 3.84
C PRO A 137 -0.39 -19.66 3.83
N PHE A 138 0.23 -20.83 4.01
CA PHE A 138 -0.45 -22.11 4.15
C PHE A 138 -0.37 -22.57 5.61
N GLN A 139 -1.52 -22.86 6.20
CA GLN A 139 -1.61 -23.45 7.53
C GLN A 139 -2.56 -24.65 7.47
N TRP A 140 -2.10 -25.82 7.89
CA TRP A 140 -2.87 -27.06 7.82
C TRP A 140 -3.15 -27.62 9.20
N ASN A 141 -4.37 -28.11 9.38
CA ASN A 141 -4.79 -28.82 10.58
C ASN A 141 -4.90 -30.33 10.25
N PRO A 142 -4.10 -31.19 10.92
CA PRO A 142 -4.05 -32.62 10.64
C PRO A 142 -5.26 -33.42 11.10
N VAL A 143 -6.06 -32.91 12.04
CA VAL A 143 -7.25 -33.59 12.55
C VAL A 143 -8.46 -33.26 11.70
N THR A 144 -8.74 -31.97 11.51
CA THR A 144 -9.88 -31.51 10.68
C THR A 144 -9.62 -31.62 9.19
N LYS A 145 -8.38 -31.87 8.78
CA LYS A 145 -7.94 -31.93 7.37
C LYS A 145 -8.20 -30.63 6.61
N GLN A 146 -8.21 -29.51 7.31
CA GLN A 146 -8.42 -28.19 6.72
C GLN A 146 -7.08 -27.51 6.43
N LEU A 147 -6.92 -27.06 5.19
CA LEU A 147 -5.83 -26.20 4.73
C LEU A 147 -6.33 -24.77 4.58
N LYS A 148 -5.88 -23.89 5.45
CA LYS A 148 -6.09 -22.45 5.37
C LYS A 148 -5.05 -21.83 4.44
N ILE A 149 -5.52 -21.00 3.52
CA ILE A 149 -4.70 -20.37 2.48
C ILE A 149 -4.93 -18.87 2.53
N ILE A 150 -3.84 -18.11 2.69
CA ILE A 150 -3.83 -16.65 2.61
C ILE A 150 -3.57 -16.26 1.16
N HIS A 151 -4.56 -15.65 0.51
CA HIS A 151 -4.46 -15.20 -0.88
C HIS A 151 -3.87 -13.80 -1.01
N LYS A 152 -4.28 -12.92 -0.09
CA LYS A 152 -3.82 -11.53 -0.06
C LYS A 152 -3.77 -11.05 1.38
N MET A 153 -2.72 -10.34 1.74
CA MET A 153 -2.57 -9.77 3.08
C MET A 153 -1.85 -8.43 3.03
N THR A 154 -2.30 -7.47 3.83
CA THR A 154 -1.56 -6.25 4.14
C THR A 154 -1.16 -6.31 5.60
N PHE A 155 0.12 -6.09 5.89
CA PHE A 155 0.65 -6.14 7.24
C PHE A 155 1.66 -5.02 7.46
N ALA A 156 1.79 -4.59 8.71
CA ALA A 156 2.79 -3.63 9.12
C ALA A 156 3.84 -4.28 10.02
N ILE A 157 5.06 -3.80 9.86
CA ILE A 157 6.17 -4.05 10.77
C ILE A 157 6.48 -2.72 11.43
N SER A 158 6.37 -2.69 12.75
CA SER A 158 6.63 -1.52 13.57
C SER A 158 7.69 -1.80 14.62
N TRP A 159 8.37 -0.74 15.03
CA TRP A 159 9.38 -0.77 16.08
C TRP A 159 9.26 0.49 16.93
N PRO A 160 9.71 0.45 18.20
CA PRO A 160 9.67 1.61 19.07
C PRO A 160 10.51 2.76 18.50
N PRO A 161 10.08 4.02 18.70
CA PRO A 161 10.88 5.18 18.33
C PRO A 161 12.25 5.12 19.04
N GLN A 162 13.33 5.20 18.27
CA GLN A 162 14.67 5.27 18.86
C GLN A 162 14.83 6.60 19.60
N LYS A 163 15.21 6.54 20.88
CA LYS A 163 15.62 7.71 21.66
C LYS A 163 17.08 8.03 21.30
N ASN A 164 17.30 9.16 20.64
CA ASN A 164 18.61 9.78 20.39
C ASN A 164 19.73 8.81 20.00
N SER A 165 19.71 8.30 18.76
CA SER A 165 20.96 7.87 18.14
C SER A 165 21.82 9.11 17.90
N HIS A 166 23.00 9.16 18.51
CA HIS A 166 23.97 10.21 18.24
C HIS A 166 24.20 10.22 16.72
N SER A 167 23.82 11.33 16.07
CA SER A 167 23.90 11.47 14.62
C SER A 167 25.36 11.38 14.18
N CYS A 168 25.83 10.18 13.88
CA CYS A 168 27.09 10.02 13.18
C CYS A 168 26.84 10.59 11.78
N LYS A 169 27.52 11.72 11.52
CA LYS A 169 27.53 12.55 10.30
C LYS A 169 26.84 11.92 9.09
N ASP A 170 25.91 12.68 8.50
CA ASP A 170 25.32 12.50 7.17
C ASP A 170 26.41 12.42 6.08
N SER A 171 27.19 11.34 6.06
CA SER A 171 27.84 10.91 4.84
C SER A 171 26.70 10.37 3.98
N LYS A 172 26.31 11.09 2.93
CA LYS A 172 25.48 10.53 1.85
C LYS A 172 26.24 9.34 1.28
N GLN A 173 26.04 8.17 1.87
CA GLN A 173 26.67 6.96 1.37
C GLN A 173 25.98 6.63 0.03
N PRO A 174 26.76 6.33 -1.01
CA PRO A 174 26.17 5.90 -2.27
C PRO A 174 25.26 4.69 -2.05
N VAL A 175 24.17 4.64 -2.82
CA VAL A 175 23.21 3.53 -2.75
C VAL A 175 23.95 2.24 -3.14
N ASP A 176 24.06 1.32 -2.20
CA ASP A 176 24.59 -0.01 -2.46
C ASP A 176 23.58 -0.81 -3.33
N PRO A 177 23.96 -1.18 -4.58
CA PRO A 177 23.06 -1.85 -5.52
C PRO A 177 22.72 -3.28 -5.12
N ILE A 178 23.53 -3.93 -4.27
CA ILE A 178 23.26 -5.28 -3.78
C ILE A 178 22.19 -5.18 -2.68
N LYS A 179 22.35 -4.21 -1.76
CA LYS A 179 21.37 -3.99 -0.68
C LYS A 179 20.00 -3.63 -1.22
N SER A 180 19.92 -2.75 -2.21
CA SER A 180 18.62 -2.33 -2.80
C SER A 180 17.87 -3.45 -3.53
N ARG A 181 18.57 -4.51 -3.98
CA ARG A 181 17.95 -5.68 -4.61
C ARG A 181 17.48 -6.72 -3.61
N ILE A 182 18.19 -6.88 -2.50
CA ILE A 182 17.96 -7.96 -1.52
C ILE A 182 17.05 -7.51 -0.37
N ILE A 183 17.20 -6.28 0.09
CA ILE A 183 16.47 -5.74 1.24
C ILE A 183 15.27 -4.94 0.73
N MET A 184 14.07 -5.35 1.12
CA MET A 184 12.81 -4.88 0.54
C MET A 184 12.51 -3.40 0.81
N ASN A 185 12.87 -2.92 2.00
CA ASN A 185 12.64 -1.54 2.45
C ASN A 185 13.97 -0.77 2.59
N TYR A 186 15.00 -1.14 1.82
CA TYR A 186 16.34 -0.55 1.92
C TYR A 186 16.32 0.97 1.84
N SER A 187 17.09 1.63 2.71
CA SER A 187 17.36 3.05 2.62
C SER A 187 18.80 3.32 3.08
N PRO A 188 19.58 4.07 2.29
CA PRO A 188 20.98 4.36 2.62
C PRO A 188 21.05 5.20 3.90
N ALA A 189 22.11 5.01 4.68
CA ALA A 189 22.37 5.84 5.85
C ALA A 189 22.48 7.32 5.45
N GLY A 190 21.80 8.20 6.18
CA GLY A 190 21.71 9.64 5.85
C GLY A 190 20.63 9.99 4.82
N ALA A 191 19.87 9.03 4.30
CA ALA A 191 18.57 9.33 3.72
C ALA A 191 17.58 9.60 4.86
N SER A 192 17.62 10.83 5.39
CA SER A 192 16.48 11.36 6.12
C SER A 192 15.23 11.16 5.25
N PRO A 193 14.09 10.68 5.77
CA PRO A 193 12.85 10.69 5.01
C PRO A 193 12.66 12.13 4.60
N ASP A 194 12.77 12.40 3.29
CA ASP A 194 12.87 13.75 2.75
C ASP A 194 11.90 14.68 3.50
N ARG A 195 12.46 15.55 4.34
CA ARG A 195 11.76 16.75 4.82
C ARG A 195 11.62 17.76 3.67
N ASN A 196 12.00 17.36 2.46
CA ASN A 196 11.73 18.03 1.21
C ASN A 196 10.30 17.70 0.78
N LYS A 197 9.44 18.72 0.93
CA LYS A 197 8.21 18.97 0.17
C LYS A 197 7.81 17.81 -0.74
N THR A 198 6.89 17.01 -0.23
CA THR A 198 5.91 16.22 -0.96
C THR A 198 5.64 16.78 -2.38
N ARG A 199 6.42 16.37 -3.37
CA ARG A 199 5.89 16.18 -4.72
C ARG A 199 5.47 14.73 -4.77
N GLN A 200 4.35 14.47 -4.09
CA GLN A 200 3.59 13.23 -4.21
C GLN A 200 3.33 13.00 -5.70
N GLN A 201 4.10 12.10 -6.30
CA GLN A 201 3.55 11.19 -7.30
C GLN A 201 2.89 10.03 -6.54
N SER A 202 1.99 10.36 -5.61
CA SER A 202 0.86 9.49 -5.42
C SER A 202 0.06 9.64 -6.71
N GLN A 203 -0.05 8.57 -7.48
CA GLN A 203 -1.21 8.42 -8.37
C GLN A 203 -2.44 8.21 -7.48
N THR A 204 -2.78 9.20 -6.66
CA THR A 204 -4.19 9.50 -6.42
C THR A 204 -4.71 9.81 -7.81
N VAL A 205 -5.44 8.87 -8.40
CA VAL A 205 -6.27 9.15 -9.57
C VAL A 205 -7.32 10.12 -9.07
N PHE A 206 -6.97 11.41 -9.01
CA PHE A 206 -7.95 12.45 -8.86
C PHE A 206 -8.78 12.39 -10.13
N GLN A 207 -10.03 11.97 -9.96
CA GLN A 207 -10.95 11.96 -11.09
C GLN A 207 -11.13 13.42 -11.49
N LYS A 208 -10.64 13.75 -12.68
CA LYS A 208 -10.65 15.10 -13.21
C LYS A 208 -11.82 15.25 -14.16
N LEU A 209 -12.73 16.18 -13.87
CA LEU A 209 -13.85 16.51 -14.75
C LEU A 209 -13.53 17.79 -15.52
N ASN A 210 -13.37 17.68 -16.84
CA ASN A 210 -13.24 18.86 -17.69
C ASN A 210 -14.63 19.38 -18.05
N LEU A 211 -14.92 20.62 -17.66
CA LEU A 211 -16.16 21.29 -18.01
C LEU A 211 -15.90 22.19 -19.20
N TYR A 212 -16.53 21.87 -20.33
CA TYR A 212 -16.47 22.69 -21.53
C TYR A 212 -17.58 23.73 -21.48
N ILE A 213 -17.20 24.98 -21.32
CA ILE A 213 -18.12 26.11 -21.26
C ILE A 213 -18.16 26.74 -22.65
N ALA A 214 -19.32 26.67 -23.32
CA ALA A 214 -19.48 27.18 -24.68
C ALA A 214 -19.73 28.69 -24.76
N LYS A 215 -20.23 29.32 -23.68
CA LYS A 215 -20.54 30.75 -23.61
C LYS A 215 -20.05 31.34 -22.29
N ASN A 216 -19.57 32.57 -22.24
CA ASN A 216 -19.23 33.17 -20.95
C ASN A 216 -20.50 33.61 -20.22
N GLY A 217 -20.58 33.34 -18.93
CA GLY A 217 -21.75 33.60 -18.11
C GLY A 217 -21.60 33.01 -16.73
N MET A 218 -22.57 33.27 -15.85
CA MET A 218 -22.61 32.61 -14.55
C MET A 218 -23.23 31.23 -14.68
N TYR A 219 -22.44 30.20 -14.37
CA TYR A 219 -22.87 28.81 -14.41
C TYR A 219 -23.06 28.27 -13.01
N ARG A 220 -24.16 27.56 -12.82
CA ARG A 220 -24.48 26.87 -11.58
C ARG A 220 -24.26 25.36 -11.76
N LEU A 221 -23.30 24.81 -11.04
CA LEU A 221 -23.08 23.37 -10.95
C LEU A 221 -23.92 22.81 -9.81
N SER A 222 -24.96 22.06 -10.13
CA SER A 222 -25.76 21.34 -9.12
C SER A 222 -25.12 19.99 -8.79
N TYR A 223 -25.36 19.52 -7.58
CA TYR A 223 -24.90 18.21 -7.12
C TYR A 223 -25.44 17.07 -7.99
N GLU A 224 -26.71 17.17 -8.40
CA GLU A 224 -27.39 16.18 -9.25
C GLU A 224 -26.75 16.08 -10.63
N ALA A 225 -26.34 17.21 -11.22
CA ALA A 225 -25.66 17.21 -12.52
C ALA A 225 -24.30 16.49 -12.45
N LEU A 226 -23.56 16.62 -11.34
CA LEU A 226 -22.28 15.93 -11.16
C LEU A 226 -22.44 14.42 -10.96
N MET A 227 -23.52 13.98 -10.30
CA MET A 227 -23.86 12.55 -10.17
C MET A 227 -24.20 11.92 -11.53
N ALA A 228 -24.90 12.65 -12.40
CA ALA A 228 -25.26 12.17 -13.74
C ALA A 228 -24.02 11.86 -14.61
N TYR A 229 -22.91 12.56 -14.38
CA TYR A 229 -21.62 12.33 -15.04
C TYR A 229 -20.69 11.36 -14.27
N GLN A 230 -21.24 10.56 -13.35
CA GLN A 230 -20.55 9.52 -12.59
C GLN A 230 -19.35 10.02 -11.74
N PHE A 231 -19.37 11.30 -11.35
CA PHE A 231 -18.31 11.87 -10.52
C PHE A 231 -18.49 11.43 -9.03
N PRO A 232 -17.50 10.81 -8.37
CA PRO A 232 -17.68 10.17 -7.07
C PRO A 232 -17.60 11.17 -5.91
N ILE A 233 -18.71 11.88 -5.64
CA ILE A 233 -18.78 12.89 -4.55
C ILE A 233 -19.22 12.28 -3.21
N LYS A 234 -19.81 11.08 -3.20
CA LYS A 234 -20.60 10.54 -2.08
C LYS A 234 -19.83 10.35 -0.76
N ASN A 235 -18.49 10.24 -0.79
CA ASN A 235 -17.66 9.91 0.37
C ASN A 235 -16.51 10.90 0.66
N GLN A 236 -16.54 12.11 0.08
CA GLN A 236 -15.48 13.12 0.28
C GLN A 236 -16.05 14.37 0.95
N PRO A 237 -15.39 14.95 1.98
CA PRO A 237 -15.82 16.21 2.57
C PRO A 237 -15.81 17.34 1.52
N HIS A 238 -16.84 18.19 1.50
CA HIS A 238 -17.00 19.29 0.54
C HIS A 238 -15.82 20.28 0.48
N GLN A 239 -14.97 20.25 1.51
CA GLN A 239 -13.78 21.08 1.67
C GLN A 239 -12.65 20.76 0.66
N TYR A 240 -12.77 19.66 -0.09
CA TYR A 240 -11.74 19.18 -1.01
C TYR A 240 -12.05 19.40 -2.49
N LEU A 241 -13.23 19.91 -2.86
CA LEU A 241 -13.54 20.19 -4.26
C LEU A 241 -12.75 21.42 -4.71
N GLN A 242 -11.92 21.28 -5.76
CA GLN A 242 -11.10 22.37 -6.27
C GLN A 242 -11.42 22.68 -7.73
N LEU A 243 -11.77 23.95 -7.99
CA LEU A 243 -11.99 24.44 -9.34
C LEU A 243 -10.75 25.18 -9.83
N TRP A 244 -10.25 24.82 -11.01
CA TRP A 244 -9.07 25.43 -11.61
C TRP A 244 -9.37 26.05 -12.97
N HIS A 245 -9.01 27.32 -13.15
CA HIS A 245 -9.05 27.99 -14.45
C HIS A 245 -7.66 28.47 -14.85
N ARG A 246 -7.21 28.10 -16.06
CA ARG A 246 -5.92 28.53 -16.62
C ARG A 246 -4.75 28.45 -15.62
N LYS A 247 -4.68 27.35 -14.85
CA LYS A 247 -3.63 27.05 -13.84
C LYS A 247 -3.64 27.93 -12.58
N ASN A 248 -4.61 28.84 -12.43
CA ASN A 248 -4.86 29.54 -11.17
C ASN A 248 -6.02 28.88 -10.42
N LYS A 249 -5.84 28.76 -9.09
CA LYS A 249 -6.93 28.37 -8.19
C LYS A 249 -7.88 29.56 -8.08
N SER A 250 -9.10 29.42 -8.57
CA SER A 250 -10.10 30.50 -8.47
C SER A 250 -10.40 30.75 -6.99
N PRO A 251 -10.32 32.01 -6.50
CA PRO A 251 -10.67 32.32 -5.12
C PRO A 251 -12.17 32.10 -4.91
N TRP A 252 -12.52 31.34 -3.88
CA TRP A 252 -13.89 31.02 -3.53
C TRP A 252 -14.55 32.21 -2.83
N ILE A 253 -15.81 32.49 -3.19
CA ILE A 253 -16.74 33.17 -2.29
C ILE A 253 -17.83 32.15 -1.94
N PHE A 254 -17.78 31.62 -0.72
CA PHE A 254 -18.89 30.88 -0.14
C PHE A 254 -19.90 31.91 0.39
N THR A 255 -21.02 32.12 -0.30
CA THR A 255 -22.18 32.77 0.32
C THR A 255 -22.99 31.71 1.06
N LEU A 256 -22.67 31.51 2.33
CA LEU A 256 -23.50 30.77 3.26
C LEU A 256 -24.74 31.62 3.60
N ARG A 257 -25.87 31.31 2.97
CA ARG A 257 -27.18 31.62 3.55
C ARG A 257 -28.00 30.33 3.57
N GLN A 258 -28.03 29.68 4.73
CA GLN A 258 -28.98 28.63 5.01
C GLN A 258 -30.35 29.27 5.19
N HIS A 259 -31.25 29.08 4.23
CA HIS A 259 -32.62 28.66 4.47
C HIS A 259 -33.24 28.24 3.14
N ILE A 260 -33.64 26.95 3.09
CA ILE A 260 -34.50 26.31 2.09
C ILE A 260 -33.82 26.07 0.72
N PHE A 261 -33.78 24.78 0.35
CA PHE A 261 -33.48 24.18 -0.96
C PHE A 261 -32.72 25.01 -1.99
N ASN A 262 -31.61 24.44 -2.46
CA ASN A 262 -30.74 24.85 -3.57
C ASN A 262 -29.44 25.59 -3.18
N LEU A 263 -28.32 24.86 -3.31
CA LEU A 263 -26.97 25.40 -3.21
C LEU A 263 -26.73 26.34 -4.40
N VAL A 264 -26.57 27.64 -4.12
CA VAL A 264 -26.34 28.71 -5.09
C VAL A 264 -24.85 29.04 -5.11
N ILE A 265 -24.21 28.94 -6.27
CA ILE A 265 -22.81 29.32 -6.49
C ILE A 265 -22.82 30.44 -7.54
N ILE A 266 -22.29 31.61 -7.19
CA ILE A 266 -22.19 32.80 -8.04
C ILE A 266 -20.68 33.12 -8.18
N PHE A 267 -20.20 33.31 -9.41
CA PHE A 267 -18.79 33.57 -9.71
C PHE A 267 -18.54 35.06 -9.98
N TYR A 268 -17.45 35.60 -9.42
CA TYR A 268 -17.00 36.97 -9.69
C TYR A 268 -15.59 36.93 -10.31
N PHE A 269 -15.40 37.56 -11.47
CA PHE A 269 -14.12 37.67 -12.18
C PHE A 269 -13.88 39.13 -12.56
N MET A 270 -13.08 39.84 -11.79
CA MET A 270 -12.35 41.02 -12.29
C MET A 270 -11.05 41.20 -11.51
N GLY A 271 -9.93 41.28 -12.24
CA GLY A 271 -8.64 41.70 -11.71
C GLY A 271 -8.53 43.21 -11.77
N PHE A 272 -8.68 43.87 -10.64
CA PHE A 272 -8.22 45.25 -10.38
C PHE A 272 -7.81 45.35 -8.90
N PRO A 273 -6.76 46.11 -8.55
CA PRO A 273 -6.45 46.38 -7.15
C PRO A 273 -7.56 47.24 -6.54
N LEU A 274 -8.03 46.85 -5.36
CA LEU A 274 -9.07 47.57 -4.62
C LEU A 274 -8.61 48.99 -4.29
N SER A 275 -9.10 49.97 -5.05
CA SER A 275 -9.17 51.37 -4.63
C SER A 275 -10.64 51.75 -4.41
N MET A 276 -10.89 52.56 -3.38
CA MET A 276 -12.19 52.87 -2.77
C MET A 276 -13.28 53.45 -3.71
N LEU A 277 -13.03 53.63 -5.01
CA LEU A 277 -14.04 54.09 -5.98
C LEU A 277 -14.77 52.98 -6.76
N SER A 278 -14.37 51.71 -6.67
CA SER A 278 -14.96 50.66 -7.52
C SER A 278 -16.29 50.06 -7.02
N VAL A 279 -16.80 50.47 -5.86
CA VAL A 279 -18.04 49.90 -5.28
C VAL A 279 -19.29 50.38 -6.03
N PHE A 280 -19.24 51.54 -6.69
CA PHE A 280 -20.39 52.11 -7.39
C PHE A 280 -20.51 51.75 -8.88
N GLY A 281 -19.51 51.07 -9.47
CA GLY A 281 -19.45 50.78 -10.90
C GLY A 281 -20.06 49.44 -11.35
N ILE A 282 -20.52 48.58 -10.43
CA ILE A 282 -20.90 47.18 -10.73
C ILE A 282 -22.25 47.06 -11.47
N VAL A 283 -23.00 48.16 -11.64
CA VAL A 283 -24.35 48.12 -12.24
C VAL A 283 -24.38 48.24 -13.77
N ALA A 284 -23.29 48.64 -14.43
CA ALA A 284 -23.35 48.91 -15.87
C ALA A 284 -22.34 48.08 -16.68
N LEU A 285 -22.85 47.54 -17.79
CA LEU A 285 -22.12 47.05 -18.97
C LEU A 285 -21.69 45.58 -18.97
N SER A 286 -22.70 44.77 -19.31
CA SER A 286 -22.66 43.79 -20.40
C SER A 286 -21.61 44.06 -21.49
N GLY A 287 -20.81 43.05 -21.84
CA GLY A 287 -20.23 42.94 -23.18
C GLY A 287 -18.82 42.36 -23.28
N VAL A 288 -18.73 41.23 -24.00
CA VAL A 288 -17.68 40.90 -24.99
C VAL A 288 -16.36 40.24 -24.53
N VAL A 289 -16.31 38.92 -24.80
CA VAL A 289 -15.26 38.09 -25.49
C VAL A 289 -13.86 37.85 -24.85
N VAL A 290 -13.51 36.55 -24.76
CA VAL A 290 -12.27 35.83 -25.17
C VAL A 290 -12.03 34.58 -24.26
N ASN A 291 -11.65 33.45 -24.89
CA ASN A 291 -11.18 32.10 -24.44
C ASN A 291 -10.53 32.02 -23.03
N ASP A 292 -10.38 30.92 -22.26
CA ASP A 292 -10.00 29.50 -22.50
C ASP A 292 -10.69 28.54 -21.49
N SER A 293 -10.47 27.23 -21.71
CA SER A 293 -10.84 26.02 -20.96
C SER A 293 -10.48 25.95 -19.46
N LEU A 294 -11.31 25.21 -18.71
CA LEU A 294 -11.29 25.00 -17.26
C LEU A 294 -11.15 23.51 -16.90
N VAL A 295 -10.52 23.21 -15.77
CA VAL A 295 -10.19 21.85 -15.30
C VAL A 295 -10.70 21.71 -13.85
N MET A 296 -11.52 20.69 -13.53
CA MET A 296 -11.83 20.32 -12.14
C MET A 296 -11.03 19.10 -11.72
N ILE A 297 -10.39 19.14 -10.56
CA ILE A 297 -9.70 18.01 -9.93
C ILE A 297 -10.35 17.74 -8.58
#